data_AF-A0A4Y8CDT6-F1
#
_entry.id   AF-A0A4Y8CDT6-F1
#
_cell.length_a   1.000
_cell.length_b   1.000
_cell.length_c   1.000
_cell.angle_alpha   90.00
_cell.angle_beta   90.00
_cell.angle_gamma   90.00
#
_symmetry.space_group_name_H-M   'P 1'
#
loop_
_entity.id
_entity.type
_entity.pdbx_description
1 polymer ?
#
loop_
_entity_poly.entity_id
_entity_poly.type
_entity_poly.pdbx_seq_one_letter_code
_entity_poly.pdbx_strand_id
1 'polypeptide(L)'
;MKLVKLSLVAALAAGAFSAANATPLEEAIKDVDVSGVLRYRYDTGNFDKNFINNSNLNNSKQDHKYRAQVNFSAAIADNFKAFVQFDYNAADGG
;
A
#
# COMPACT_ATOMS: atom_id res chain seq x y z
N MET A 1 -16.52 -43.99 19.22
CA MET A 1 -16.13 -43.21 18.03
C MET A 1 -16.44 -41.74 18.33
N LYS A 2 -15.43 -40.85 18.36
CA LYS A 2 -15.63 -39.43 18.70
C LYS A 2 -16.06 -38.66 17.44
N LEU A 3 -17.21 -37.99 17.51
CA LEU A 3 -17.68 -37.03 16.51
C LEU A 3 -16.72 -35.83 16.49
N VAL A 4 -15.96 -35.69 15.42
CA VAL A 4 -15.16 -34.48 15.16
C VAL A 4 -16.14 -33.36 14.86
N LYS A 5 -16.25 -32.39 15.78
CA LYS A 5 -17.06 -31.19 15.61
C LYS A 5 -16.40 -30.31 14.55
N LEU A 6 -16.71 -30.54 13.27
CA LEU A 6 -16.30 -29.66 12.20
C LEU A 6 -17.02 -28.31 12.41
N SER A 7 -16.27 -27.31 12.85
CA SER A 7 -16.80 -25.97 13.11
C SER A 7 -17.52 -25.43 11.88
N LEU A 8 -18.72 -24.88 12.06
CA LEU A 8 -19.48 -24.22 11.00
C LEU A 8 -18.67 -23.09 10.34
N VAL A 9 -17.77 -22.45 11.10
CA VAL A 9 -16.83 -21.44 10.59
C VAL A 9 -15.78 -22.08 9.67
N ALA A 10 -15.34 -23.31 9.96
CA ALA A 10 -14.44 -24.03 9.08
C ALA A 10 -15.14 -24.48 7.78
N ALA A 11 -16.42 -24.87 7.86
CA ALA A 11 -17.22 -25.17 6.66
C ALA A 11 -17.56 -23.90 5.85
N LEU A 12 -17.83 -22.77 6.51
CA LEU A 12 -18.04 -21.49 5.87
C LEU A 12 -16.76 -20.97 5.21
N ALA A 13 -15.61 -21.15 5.85
CA ALA A 13 -14.30 -20.84 5.27
C ALA A 13 -13.98 -21.78 4.10
N ALA A 14 -14.16 -23.09 4.26
CA ALA A 14 -13.93 -24.06 3.18
C ALA A 14 -14.91 -23.86 2.00
N GLY A 15 -16.15 -23.44 2.26
CA GLY A 15 -17.15 -23.11 1.24
C GLY A 15 -16.86 -21.78 0.53
N ALA A 16 -16.34 -20.77 1.25
CA ALA A 16 -15.91 -19.51 0.65
C ALA A 16 -14.64 -19.66 -0.19
N PHE A 17 -13.72 -20.55 0.19
CA PHE A 17 -12.54 -20.87 -0.62
C PHE A 17 -12.85 -21.84 -1.79
N SER A 18 -13.87 -22.69 -1.69
CA SER A 18 -14.23 -23.65 -2.75
C SER A 18 -15.23 -23.12 -3.79
N ALA A 19 -15.85 -21.96 -3.56
CA ALA A 19 -16.81 -21.32 -4.48
C ALA A 19 -16.27 -20.03 -5.11
N ALA A 20 -14.97 -19.77 -5.04
CA ALA A 20 -14.36 -18.71 -5.81
C ALA A 20 -14.06 -19.27 -7.21
N ASN A 21 -15.04 -19.16 -8.12
CA ASN A 21 -14.74 -19.13 -9.54
C ASN A 21 -13.98 -17.81 -9.77
N ALA A 22 -12.72 -17.79 -9.33
CA ALA A 22 -11.88 -16.60 -9.37
C ALA A 22 -11.79 -16.22 -10.83
N THR A 23 -12.31 -15.03 -11.15
CA THR A 23 -12.08 -14.45 -12.47
C THR A 23 -10.58 -14.49 -12.72
N PRO A 24 -10.13 -15.02 -13.87
CA PRO A 24 -8.73 -15.02 -14.22
C PRO A 24 -8.17 -13.61 -14.00
N LEU A 25 -6.99 -13.52 -13.39
CA LEU A 25 -6.39 -12.22 -13.04
C LEU A 25 -6.31 -11.30 -14.26
N GLU A 26 -6.11 -11.87 -15.45
CA GLU A 26 -6.13 -11.16 -16.73
C GLU A 26 -7.45 -10.44 -17.03
N GLU A 27 -8.60 -11.01 -16.67
CA GLU A 27 -9.90 -10.33 -16.81
C GLU A 27 -10.12 -9.33 -15.66
N ALA A 28 -9.70 -9.68 -14.44
CA ALA A 28 -9.91 -8.84 -13.27
C ALA A 28 -9.10 -7.52 -13.29
N ILE A 29 -7.94 -7.48 -13.96
CA ILE A 29 -7.10 -6.27 -14.04
C ILE A 29 -7.50 -5.30 -15.17
N LYS A 30 -8.37 -5.71 -16.10
CA LYS A 30 -8.76 -4.85 -17.24
C LYS A 30 -9.53 -3.61 -16.80
N ASP A 31 -10.35 -3.75 -15.76
CA ASP A 31 -11.18 -2.67 -15.21
C ASP A 31 -10.51 -1.98 -14.00
N VAL A 32 -9.19 -2.16 -13.85
CA VAL A 32 -8.40 -1.55 -12.77
C VAL A 32 -7.48 -0.48 -13.32
N ASP A 33 -7.75 0.78 -12.94
CA ASP A 33 -6.86 1.90 -13.19
C ASP A 33 -5.72 1.89 -12.17
N VAL A 34 -4.48 1.81 -12.65
CA VAL A 34 -3.28 1.88 -11.80
C VAL A 34 -2.56 3.20 -12.02
N SER A 35 -2.31 3.94 -10.95
CA SER A 35 -1.57 5.21 -11.00
C SER A 35 -0.60 5.30 -9.83
N GLY A 36 0.40 6.16 -9.91
CA GLY A 36 1.38 6.24 -8.83
C GLY A 36 2.44 7.31 -9.01
N VAL A 37 3.29 7.41 -8.00
CA VAL A 37 4.44 8.32 -7.97
C VAL A 37 5.64 7.55 -7.43
N LEU A 38 6.75 7.62 -8.15
CA LEU A 38 8.06 7.24 -7.65
C LEU A 38 8.90 8.50 -7.50
N ARG A 39 9.36 8.78 -6.29
CA ARG A 39 10.14 9.97 -5.98
C ARG A 39 11.38 9.62 -5.18
N TYR A 40 12.50 10.05 -5.73
CA TYR A 40 13.78 10.06 -5.05
C TYR A 40 14.16 11.51 -4.71
N ARG A 41 14.69 11.73 -3.51
CA ARG A 41 15.30 13.02 -3.11
C ARG A 41 16.58 12.77 -2.34
N TYR A 42 17.58 13.58 -2.66
CA TYR A 42 18.78 13.71 -1.85
C TYR A 42 18.73 15.07 -1.16
N ASP A 43 18.63 15.05 0.17
CA ASP A 43 18.45 16.27 0.96
C ASP A 43 19.63 16.46 1.92
N THR A 44 20.19 17.66 1.94
CA THR A 44 21.18 18.08 2.95
C THR A 44 20.85 19.48 3.44
N GLY A 45 20.79 19.65 4.76
CA GLY A 45 20.47 20.90 5.42
C GLY A 45 21.59 21.29 6.38
N ASN A 46 22.19 22.46 6.13
CA ASN A 46 23.22 23.04 6.99
C ASN A 46 22.70 24.34 7.59
N PHE A 47 22.84 24.48 8.90
CA PHE A 47 22.42 25.66 9.65
C PHE A 47 23.60 26.18 10.45
N ASP A 48 23.70 27.50 10.55
CA ASP A 48 24.68 28.12 11.43
C ASP A 48 24.27 27.95 12.91
N LYS A 49 25.21 28.18 13.81
CA LYS A 49 25.03 28.04 15.27
C LYS A 49 24.02 29.01 15.89
N ASN A 50 23.70 30.12 15.21
CA ASN A 50 22.76 31.14 15.67
C ASN A 50 21.37 30.98 15.01
N PHE A 51 21.20 30.00 14.13
CA PHE A 51 19.96 29.76 13.42
C PHE A 51 18.95 29.05 14.34
N ILE A 52 17.75 29.62 14.43
CA ILE A 52 16.67 29.04 15.24
C ILE A 52 16.13 27.80 14.52
N ASN A 53 16.50 26.63 15.02
CA ASN A 53 16.01 25.36 14.49
C ASN A 53 14.57 25.07 14.97
N ASN A 54 13.80 24.40 14.13
CA ASN A 54 12.42 23.99 14.36
C ASN A 54 12.13 22.68 13.60
N SER A 55 11.05 21.99 13.97
CA SER A 55 10.71 20.66 13.43
C SER A 55 10.27 20.67 11.95
N ASN A 56 10.02 21.83 11.36
CA ASN A 56 9.60 21.98 9.97
C ASN A 56 10.77 22.25 9.01
N LEU A 57 11.98 22.51 9.53
CA LEU A 57 13.18 22.75 8.74
C LEU A 57 13.78 21.45 8.21
N ASN A 58 14.33 21.51 7.00
CA ASN A 58 15.05 20.39 6.41
C ASN A 58 16.41 20.22 7.12
N ASN A 59 16.45 19.30 8.10
CA ASN A 59 17.64 19.00 8.89
C ASN A 59 18.42 17.78 8.38
N SER A 60 18.05 17.24 7.21
CA SER A 60 18.67 16.05 6.62
C SER A 60 20.19 16.17 6.49
N LYS A 61 20.90 15.05 6.66
CA LYS A 61 22.35 14.98 6.61
C LYS A 61 22.75 13.95 5.57
N GLN A 62 22.74 14.40 4.32
CA GLN A 62 23.03 13.54 3.17
C GLN A 62 22.04 12.37 3.09
N ASP A 63 20.77 12.63 3.39
CA ASP A 63 19.75 11.58 3.44
C ASP A 63 19.32 11.21 2.01
N HIS A 64 19.21 9.90 1.77
CA HIS A 64 18.62 9.32 0.56
C HIS A 64 17.16 8.97 0.86
N LYS A 65 16.24 9.78 0.34
CA LYS A 65 14.80 9.61 0.58
C LYS A 65 14.11 8.98 -0.61
N TYR A 66 13.40 7.89 -0.34
CA TYR A 66 12.61 7.14 -1.31
C TYR A 66 11.14 7.21 -0.92
N ARG A 67 10.30 7.66 -1.86
CA ARG A 67 8.86 7.60 -1.70
C ARG A 67 8.22 6.98 -2.93
N ALA A 68 7.50 5.88 -2.74
CA ALA A 68 6.68 5.25 -3.75
C ALA A 68 5.23 5.24 -3.31
N GLN A 69 4.33 5.61 -4.22
CA GLN A 69 2.89 5.48 -4.02
C GLN A 69 2.31 4.76 -5.21
N VAL A 70 1.54 3.71 -4.95
CA VAL A 70 0.82 2.95 -5.98
C VAL A 70 -0.64 2.91 -5.60
N ASN A 71 -1.47 3.39 -6.52
CA ASN A 71 -2.91 3.55 -6.37
C ASN A 71 -3.60 2.61 -7.35
N PHE A 72 -4.56 1.85 -6.84
CA PHE A 72 -5.45 1.01 -7.65
C PHE A 72 -6.86 1.55 -7.51
N SER A 73 -7.53 1.81 -8.63
CA SER A 73 -8.96 2.10 -8.66
C SER A 73 -9.66 1.03 -9.49
N ALA A 74 -10.60 0.32 -8.89
CA ALA A 74 -11.34 -0.76 -9.54
C ALA A 74 -12.82 -0.43 -9.55
N ALA A 75 -13.50 -0.58 -10.69
CA ALA A 75 -14.96 -0.57 -10.73
C ALA A 75 -15.49 -1.88 -10.13
N ILE A 76 -16.31 -1.81 -9.08
CA ILE A 76 -16.89 -2.99 -8.41
C ILE A 76 -18.35 -3.20 -8.85
N ALA A 77 -19.06 -2.11 -9.16
CA ALA A 77 -20.43 -2.14 -9.68
C ALA A 77 -20.71 -0.88 -10.50
N ASP A 78 -21.86 -0.83 -11.18
CA ASP A 78 -22.30 0.36 -11.92
C ASP A 78 -22.30 1.59 -11.00
N ASN A 79 -21.48 2.58 -11.37
CA ASN A 79 -21.23 3.82 -10.62
C ASN A 79 -20.50 3.68 -9.28
N PHE A 80 -19.96 2.49 -8.93
CA PHE A 80 -19.17 2.27 -7.72
C PHE A 80 -17.73 1.88 -8.04
N LYS A 81 -16.78 2.64 -7.48
CA LYS A 81 -15.35 2.35 -7.55
C LYS A 81 -14.78 2.12 -6.16
N ALA A 82 -13.94 1.11 -6.00
CA ALA A 82 -13.04 1.00 -4.86
C ALA A 82 -11.68 1.61 -5.20
N PHE A 83 -11.02 2.15 -4.17
CA PHE A 83 -9.70 2.72 -4.29
C PHE A 83 -8.82 2.21 -3.15
N VAL A 84 -7.59 1.80 -3.47
CA VAL A 84 -6.56 1.46 -2.48
C VAL A 84 -5.24 2.11 -2.87
N GLN A 85 -4.55 2.68 -1.88
CA GLN A 85 -3.21 3.25 -2.03
C GLN A 85 -2.23 2.49 -1.14
N PHE A 86 -1.13 2.07 -1.75
CA PHE A 86 0.06 1.59 -1.04
C PHE A 86 1.10 2.70 -1.04
N ASP A 87 1.62 3.04 0.14
CA ASP A 87 2.70 4.02 0.33
C ASP A 87 3.92 3.31 0.90
N TYR A 88 5.06 3.55 0.27
CA TYR A 88 6.37 3.21 0.77
C TYR A 88 7.12 4.52 0.99
N ASN A 89 7.49 4.78 2.24
CA ASN A 89 8.21 5.98 2.65
C ASN A 89 9.41 5.57 3.49
N ALA A 90 10.58 5.62 2.89
CA ALA A 90 11.83 5.27 3.52
C ALA A 90 12.85 6.40 3.35
N ALA A 91 13.67 6.59 4.37
CA ALA A 91 14.83 7.45 4.32
C ALA A 91 16.02 6.63 4.81
N ASP A 92 17.10 6.65 4.04
CA ASP A 92 18.37 6.08 4.42
C ASP A 92 19.34 7.22 4.75
N GLY A 93 19.99 7.13 5.90
CA GLY A 93 20.92 8.14 6.40
C GLY A 93 22.34 7.61 6.26
N GLY A 94 23.22 8.41 5.65
CA GLY A 94 24.66 8.11 5.61
C GLY A 94 25.31 8.17 6.98
#